data_AF-A0A8S4SHM4-F1
#
_entry.id   AF-A0A8S4SHM4-F1
#
_cell.length_a   1.000
_cell.length_b   1.000
_cell.length_c   1.000
_cell.angle_alpha   90.00
_cell.angle_beta   90.00
_cell.angle_gamma   90.00
#
_symmetry.space_group_name_H-M   'P 1'
#
loop_
_entity.id
_entity.type
_entity.pdbx_description
1 polymer ?
#
loop_
_entity_poly.entity_id
_entity_poly.type
_entity_poly.pdbx_seq_one_letter_code
_entity_poly.pdbx_strand_id
1 'polypeptide(L)'
;MFYAEKKGHLPGATKLGECSAPDTTSLQWDPRGETFVTATTYPRLTVGNGYKIWHYTGALMHKRVCAEKENLLSISWQPGTYPKSDLSKTAPKSIEDGTPKATGAYRPPGARNRPSTFTLHEHEKPHRPGQTLDAAPSKQAIKQKEKREARKARKADERTGDTSPTPPTTTPRAPFVSTGDPEKDKKIKNLNKKLSDIDKLKQQKAAGKQLELNQLAKIDNEAALLQELAQLKL
;
A
#
# COMPACT_ATOMS: atom_id res chain seq x y z
N MET A 1 4.93 28.61 1.73
CA MET A 1 5.00 28.20 0.31
C MET A 1 5.98 27.06 0.20
N PHE A 2 5.50 25.82 0.21
CA PHE A 2 6.34 24.64 0.02
C PHE A 2 6.42 24.38 -1.48
N TYR A 3 7.58 24.65 -2.08
CA TYR A 3 7.83 24.28 -3.48
C TYR A 3 8.03 22.76 -3.53
N ALA A 4 7.08 22.05 -4.14
CA ALA A 4 7.31 20.69 -4.59
C ALA A 4 8.29 20.77 -5.77
N GLU A 5 9.54 20.37 -5.52
CA GLU A 5 10.58 20.27 -6.52
C GLU A 5 10.14 19.29 -7.62
N LYS A 6 9.72 19.87 -8.75
CA LYS A 6 9.39 19.12 -9.95
C LYS A 6 10.68 18.41 -10.36
N LYS A 7 10.73 17.07 -10.27
CA LYS A 7 11.88 16.24 -10.69
C LYS A 7 12.39 16.72 -12.05
N GLY A 8 13.43 17.56 -12.03
CA GLY A 8 13.95 18.23 -13.21
C GLY A 8 14.68 17.22 -14.07
N HIS A 9 14.19 16.97 -15.27
CA HIS A 9 15.00 16.37 -16.31
C HIS A 9 15.84 17.50 -16.91
N LEU A 10 17.13 17.54 -16.57
CA LEU A 10 18.10 18.46 -17.17
C LEU A 10 18.24 18.12 -18.66
N PRO A 11 18.12 19.09 -19.57
CA PRO A 11 18.29 18.82 -21.00
C PRO A 11 19.72 18.31 -21.27
N GLY A 12 19.83 17.09 -21.80
CA GLY A 12 21.11 16.42 -22.11
C GLY A 12 21.62 15.44 -21.06
N ALA A 13 20.94 15.28 -19.91
CA ALA A 13 21.34 14.31 -18.88
C ALA A 13 20.38 13.10 -18.83
N THR A 14 20.91 11.90 -19.07
CA THR A 14 20.15 10.65 -18.92
C THR A 14 20.17 10.21 -17.46
N LYS A 15 18.98 9.98 -16.89
CA LYS A 15 18.85 9.41 -15.54
C LYS A 15 19.44 8.00 -15.51
N LEU A 16 20.43 7.78 -14.65
CA LEU A 16 21.08 6.47 -14.48
C LEU A 16 20.38 5.57 -13.45
N GLY A 17 19.75 6.17 -12.43
CA GLY A 17 19.15 5.43 -11.32
C GLY A 17 18.29 6.31 -10.42
N GLU A 18 17.53 5.66 -9.54
CA GLU A 18 16.84 6.32 -8.43
C GLU A 18 16.81 5.39 -7.22
N CYS A 19 17.12 5.93 -6.05
CA CYS A 19 17.01 5.24 -4.76
C CYS A 19 16.47 6.20 -3.71
N SER A 20 15.92 5.65 -2.63
CA SER A 20 15.42 6.42 -1.49
C SER A 20 16.04 5.89 -0.20
N ALA A 21 16.81 6.73 0.47
CA ALA A 21 17.44 6.46 1.75
C ALA A 21 17.06 7.57 2.75
N PRO A 22 15.88 7.49 3.39
CA PRO A 22 15.49 8.47 4.40
C PRO A 22 16.47 8.41 5.58
N ASP A 23 16.55 9.50 6.34
CA ASP A 23 17.33 9.58 7.58
C ASP A 23 18.85 9.36 7.41
N THR A 24 19.36 9.56 6.20
CA THR A 24 20.80 9.48 5.90
C THR A 24 21.54 10.67 6.53
N THR A 25 22.55 10.38 7.34
CA THR A 25 23.45 11.40 7.92
C THR A 25 24.76 11.52 7.17
N SER A 26 25.22 10.44 6.51
CA SER A 26 26.48 10.39 5.77
C SER A 26 26.28 9.68 4.44
N LEU A 27 26.86 10.23 3.37
CA LEU A 27 26.90 9.64 2.04
C LEU A 27 28.32 9.69 1.52
N GLN A 28 28.85 8.54 1.07
CA GLN A 28 30.18 8.47 0.48
C GLN A 28 30.21 7.49 -0.70
N TRP A 29 30.75 7.94 -1.82
CA TRP A 29 31.03 7.10 -2.98
C TRP A 29 32.23 6.20 -2.75
N ASP A 30 32.18 4.98 -3.30
CA ASP A 30 33.33 4.12 -3.34
C ASP A 30 34.42 4.73 -4.23
N PRO A 31 35.70 4.40 -3.99
CA PRO A 31 36.79 4.93 -4.82
C PRO A 31 36.73 4.53 -6.31
N ARG A 32 35.90 3.55 -6.66
CA ARG A 32 35.69 3.06 -8.04
C ARG A 32 34.55 3.78 -8.76
N GLY A 33 33.67 4.48 -8.06
CA GLY A 33 32.48 5.14 -8.59
C GLY A 33 31.33 4.20 -8.97
N GLU A 34 31.37 2.92 -8.61
CA GLU A 34 30.33 1.94 -8.91
C GLU A 34 29.24 1.89 -7.85
N THR A 35 29.64 2.08 -6.59
CA THR A 35 28.77 1.95 -5.44
C THR A 35 28.89 3.13 -4.51
N PHE A 36 27.87 3.37 -3.71
CA PHE A 36 27.93 4.39 -2.68
C PHE A 36 27.23 3.88 -1.43
N VAL A 37 27.71 4.36 -0.28
CA VAL A 37 27.13 4.05 1.02
C VAL A 37 26.29 5.22 1.49
N THR A 38 25.11 4.91 2.02
CA THR A 38 24.30 5.84 2.82
C THR A 38 24.24 5.29 4.23
N ALA A 39 24.61 6.09 5.22
CA ALA A 39 24.61 5.68 6.61
C ALA A 39 23.82 6.64 7.49
N THR A 40 23.23 6.07 8.54
CA THR A 40 22.59 6.77 9.64
C THR A 40 23.44 6.53 10.88
N THR A 41 24.18 7.56 11.29
CA THR A 41 25.18 7.48 12.35
C THR A 41 24.70 8.11 13.66
N TYR A 42 25.12 7.51 14.78
CA TYR A 42 24.99 8.03 16.13
C TYR A 42 26.16 8.99 16.42
N PRO A 43 25.99 10.09 17.20
CA PRO A 43 24.81 10.49 17.98
C PRO A 43 23.77 11.32 17.23
N ARG A 44 24.00 11.63 15.94
CA ARG A 44 23.13 12.55 15.19
C ARG A 44 21.70 12.05 15.09
N LEU A 45 21.51 10.77 14.79
CA LEU A 45 20.21 10.10 14.78
C LEU A 45 20.27 8.82 15.60
N THR A 46 19.30 8.64 16.50
CA THR A 46 19.17 7.45 17.36
C THR A 46 18.24 6.40 16.76
N VAL A 47 17.39 6.79 15.80
CA VAL A 47 16.46 5.90 15.09
C VAL A 47 17.07 5.51 13.74
N GLY A 48 16.98 4.24 13.37
CA GLY A 48 17.44 3.75 12.07
C GLY A 48 18.95 3.63 11.92
N ASN A 49 19.69 3.54 13.02
CA ASN A 49 21.15 3.43 13.01
C ASN A 49 21.63 2.23 12.17
N GLY A 50 22.58 2.46 11.28
CA GLY A 50 23.06 1.46 10.33
C GLY A 50 23.51 2.07 9.00
N TYR A 51 23.74 1.22 8.01
CA TYR A 51 24.15 1.65 6.67
C TYR A 51 23.57 0.76 5.57
N LYS A 52 23.51 1.33 4.37
CA LYS A 52 23.09 0.67 3.15
C LYS A 52 24.11 0.96 2.05
N ILE A 53 24.42 -0.06 1.25
CA ILE A 53 25.29 0.07 0.08
C ILE A 53 24.43 -0.07 -1.16
N TRP A 54 24.55 0.92 -2.03
CA TRP A 54 23.78 1.04 -3.26
C TRP A 54 24.72 0.96 -4.45
N HIS A 55 24.25 0.36 -5.53
CA HIS A 55 24.84 0.51 -6.84
C HIS A 55 24.44 1.86 -7.45
N TYR A 56 25.26 2.44 -8.33
CA TYR A 56 24.96 3.72 -8.98
C TYR A 56 23.63 3.73 -9.76
N THR A 57 23.10 2.56 -10.16
CA THR A 57 21.78 2.42 -10.77
C THR A 57 20.62 2.55 -9.78
N GLY A 58 20.90 2.67 -8.48
CA GLY A 58 19.92 2.72 -7.40
C GLY A 58 19.51 1.36 -6.83
N ALA A 59 20.14 0.27 -7.27
CA ALA A 59 19.90 -1.07 -6.72
C ALA A 59 20.53 -1.21 -5.32
N LEU A 60 19.77 -1.72 -4.35
CA LEU A 60 20.29 -1.97 -3.00
C LEU A 60 21.10 -3.26 -3.01
N MET A 61 22.40 -3.17 -2.69
CA MET A 61 23.30 -4.33 -2.66
C MET A 61 23.53 -4.87 -1.25
N HIS A 62 23.51 -3.99 -0.25
CA HIS A 62 23.72 -4.40 1.14
C HIS A 62 22.93 -3.51 2.08
N LYS A 63 22.47 -4.09 3.18
CA LYS A 63 21.83 -3.38 4.28
C LYS A 63 22.26 -3.97 5.60
N ARG A 64 22.73 -3.10 6.49
CA ARG A 64 23.00 -3.41 7.88
C ARG A 64 22.21 -2.46 8.76
N VAL A 65 21.37 -3.02 9.62
CA VAL A 65 20.72 -2.29 10.72
C VAL A 65 21.49 -2.63 11.99
N CYS A 66 21.88 -1.63 12.77
CA CYS A 66 22.52 -1.86 14.06
C CYS A 66 21.47 -2.29 15.09
N ALA A 67 21.79 -3.32 15.89
CA ALA A 67 20.95 -3.78 16.98
C ALA A 67 20.98 -2.79 18.16
N GLU A 68 20.05 -2.89 19.11
CA GLU A 68 19.86 -1.92 20.20
C GLU A 68 21.11 -1.59 21.05
N LYS A 69 22.12 -2.47 21.06
CA LYS A 69 23.37 -2.29 21.81
C LYS A 69 24.57 -1.91 20.93
N GLU A 70 24.39 -1.84 19.61
CA GLU A 70 25.43 -1.45 18.66
C GLU A 70 25.11 -0.07 18.10
N ASN A 71 26.10 0.82 18.05
CA ASN A 71 25.95 2.14 17.45
C ASN A 71 26.99 2.33 16.35
N LEU A 72 26.54 2.55 15.13
CA LEU A 72 27.39 3.02 14.05
C LEU A 72 27.75 4.50 14.30
N LEU A 73 29.01 4.75 14.64
CA LEU A 73 29.53 6.11 14.87
C LEU A 73 30.01 6.75 13.57
N SER A 74 30.74 5.98 12.76
CA SER A 74 31.29 6.41 11.48
C SER A 74 31.38 5.23 10.51
N ILE A 75 31.43 5.56 9.23
CA ILE A 75 31.68 4.61 8.15
C ILE A 75 32.59 5.30 7.13
N SER A 76 33.54 4.56 6.59
CA SER A 76 34.43 5.02 5.53
C SER A 76 34.84 3.84 4.66
N TRP A 77 35.13 4.13 3.40
CA TRP A 77 35.77 3.18 2.51
C TRP A 77 37.22 2.97 2.94
N GLN A 78 37.73 1.75 2.78
CA GLN A 78 39.13 1.49 3.05
C GLN A 78 39.99 2.32 2.09
N PRO A 79 41.03 3.01 2.58
CA PRO A 79 41.97 3.69 1.69
C PRO A 79 42.81 2.63 0.96
N GLY A 80 43.03 2.82 -0.35
CA GLY A 80 43.80 1.87 -1.15
C GLY A 80 43.79 2.21 -2.63
N THR A 81 44.60 1.47 -3.39
CA THR A 81 44.60 1.52 -4.85
C THR A 81 43.55 0.57 -5.37
N TYR A 82 42.52 1.11 -6.01
CA TYR A 82 41.45 0.34 -6.62
C TYR A 82 41.61 0.36 -8.14
N PRO A 83 41.48 -0.78 -8.83
CA PRO A 83 41.48 -0.79 -10.28
C PRO A 83 40.28 0.03 -10.77
N LYS A 84 40.53 0.93 -11.73
CA LYS A 84 39.46 1.61 -12.44
C LYS A 84 38.66 0.55 -13.18
N SER A 85 37.39 0.45 -12.87
CA SER A 85 36.48 -0.45 -13.55
C SER A 85 35.60 0.34 -14.50
N ASP A 86 35.36 -0.25 -15.66
CA ASP A 86 34.38 0.29 -16.59
C ASP A 86 32.99 0.15 -15.95
N LEU A 87 32.30 1.27 -15.81
CA LEU A 87 30.96 1.33 -15.23
C LEU A 87 30.01 0.42 -16.01
N SER A 88 29.84 -0.81 -15.52
CA SER A 88 28.97 -1.80 -16.15
C SER A 88 27.52 -1.37 -15.98
N LYS A 89 26.77 -1.27 -17.08
CA LYS A 89 25.34 -0.91 -17.09
C LYS A 89 24.43 -1.99 -16.51
N THR A 90 24.97 -3.16 -16.18
CA THR A 90 24.19 -4.28 -15.67
C THR A 90 23.85 -4.05 -14.20
N ALA A 91 22.57 -3.86 -13.91
CA ALA A 91 22.11 -3.73 -12.53
C ALA A 91 22.35 -5.05 -11.75
N PRO A 92 23.02 -5.01 -10.60
CA PRO A 92 23.17 -6.19 -9.74
C PRO A 92 21.83 -6.58 -9.11
N LYS A 93 21.75 -7.82 -8.60
CA LYS A 93 20.56 -8.32 -7.89
C LYS A 93 20.27 -7.42 -6.69
N SER A 94 19.14 -6.70 -6.74
CA SER A 94 18.72 -5.83 -5.64
C SER A 94 18.17 -6.66 -4.49
N ILE A 95 18.56 -6.33 -3.27
CA ILE A 95 17.92 -6.80 -2.05
C ILE A 95 16.61 -6.03 -1.89
N GLU A 96 15.50 -6.73 -1.63
CA GLU A 96 14.23 -6.07 -1.31
C GLU A 96 14.31 -5.42 0.06
N ASP A 97 14.31 -4.09 0.06
CA ASP A 97 14.20 -3.30 1.27
C ASP A 97 12.71 -3.21 1.65
N GLY A 98 12.29 -3.96 2.67
CA GLY A 98 10.93 -3.95 3.21
C GLY A 98 10.58 -2.64 3.93
N THR A 99 10.82 -1.48 3.32
CA THR A 99 10.39 -0.21 3.90
C THR A 99 8.86 -0.20 3.97
N PRO A 100 8.26 0.01 5.15
CA PRO A 100 6.82 0.07 5.26
C PRO A 100 6.29 1.18 4.35
N LYS A 101 5.38 0.81 3.46
CA LYS A 101 4.68 1.74 2.57
C LYS A 101 4.10 2.87 3.42
N ALA A 102 4.36 4.12 3.04
CA ALA A 102 3.88 5.30 3.74
C ALA A 102 2.39 5.11 4.08
N THR A 103 2.10 4.93 5.36
CA THR A 103 0.74 4.93 5.86
C THR A 103 0.17 6.31 5.56
N GLY A 104 -0.96 6.35 4.84
CA GLY A 104 -1.56 7.61 4.40
C GLY A 104 -1.73 8.61 5.55
N ALA A 105 -1.82 9.89 5.20
CA ALA A 105 -1.93 11.01 6.14
C ALA A 105 -2.81 10.68 7.36
N TYR A 106 -2.27 10.93 8.56
CA TYR A 106 -2.92 10.62 9.83
C TYR A 106 -4.34 11.19 9.86
N ARG A 107 -5.34 10.31 10.03
CA ARG A 107 -6.72 10.72 10.26
C ARG A 107 -7.02 10.65 11.75
N PRO A 108 -7.50 11.74 12.36
CA PRO A 108 -7.83 11.75 13.77
C PRO A 108 -8.94 10.73 14.07
N PRO A 109 -9.04 10.22 15.32
CA PRO A 109 -9.92 9.12 15.70
C PRO A 109 -11.39 9.31 15.28
N GLY A 110 -11.93 10.53 15.38
CA GLY A 110 -13.31 10.86 15.01
C GLY A 110 -13.59 11.02 13.50
N ALA A 111 -12.55 10.97 12.65
CA ALA A 111 -12.67 11.10 11.19
C ALA A 111 -12.41 9.78 10.44
N ARG A 112 -12.11 8.70 11.20
CA ARG A 112 -12.01 7.34 10.68
C ARG A 112 -13.43 6.96 10.23
N ASN A 113 -13.61 6.74 8.93
CA ASN A 113 -14.88 6.44 8.22
C ASN A 113 -15.68 7.61 7.62
N ARG A 114 -15.25 8.88 7.76
CA ARG A 114 -15.88 9.98 7.01
C ARG A 114 -15.21 10.14 5.63
N PRO A 115 -15.96 10.13 4.51
CA PRO A 115 -15.37 10.44 3.21
C PRO A 115 -14.77 11.85 3.25
N SER A 116 -13.56 11.98 2.72
CA SER A 116 -12.83 13.25 2.70
C SER A 116 -13.43 14.15 1.62
N THR A 117 -14.25 15.14 2.00
CA THR A 117 -14.66 16.24 1.11
C THR A 117 -13.63 17.38 1.14
N PHE A 118 -12.34 17.04 1.24
CA PHE A 118 -11.28 18.02 1.11
C PHE A 118 -10.58 17.85 -0.22
N THR A 119 -11.05 18.61 -1.19
CA THR A 119 -10.47 18.88 -2.50
C THR A 119 -9.56 20.10 -2.36
N LEU A 120 -8.25 19.89 -2.22
CA LEU A 120 -7.25 20.97 -2.04
C LEU A 120 -7.30 22.03 -3.17
N HIS A 121 -7.88 21.71 -4.33
CA HIS A 121 -7.90 22.57 -5.52
C HIS A 121 -9.31 23.09 -5.91
N GLU A 122 -10.29 23.08 -5.00
CA GLU A 122 -11.64 23.57 -5.37
C GLU A 122 -11.73 25.10 -5.54
N HIS A 123 -10.75 25.85 -5.02
CA HIS A 123 -10.77 27.32 -5.05
C HIS A 123 -9.98 27.97 -6.20
N GLU A 124 -9.46 27.22 -7.16
CA GLU A 124 -8.76 27.82 -8.30
C GLU A 124 -9.16 27.17 -9.62
N LYS A 125 -10.40 27.44 -10.06
CA LYS A 125 -10.68 27.38 -11.49
C LYS A 125 -9.78 28.43 -12.16
N PRO A 126 -9.00 28.07 -13.20
CA PRO A 126 -8.11 29.03 -13.85
C PRO A 126 -8.91 30.23 -14.35
N HIS A 127 -8.63 31.39 -13.76
CA HIS A 127 -9.20 32.66 -14.17
C HIS A 127 -8.71 32.96 -15.59
N ARG A 128 -9.60 32.89 -16.58
CA ARG A 128 -9.36 33.51 -17.88
C ARG A 128 -9.68 34.99 -17.71
N PRO A 129 -8.76 35.91 -18.03
CA PRO A 129 -9.04 37.34 -17.92
C PRO A 129 -10.21 37.70 -18.84
N GLY A 130 -11.32 38.19 -18.28
CA GLY A 130 -12.45 38.73 -19.04
C GLY A 130 -13.88 38.33 -18.63
N GLN A 131 -14.11 37.60 -17.53
CA GLN A 131 -15.49 37.23 -17.11
C GLN A 131 -15.99 38.09 -15.94
N THR A 132 -17.00 38.92 -16.20
CA THR A 132 -17.73 39.73 -15.21
C THR A 132 -18.59 38.87 -14.29
N LEU A 133 -18.71 39.25 -13.02
CA LEU A 133 -19.26 38.46 -11.91
C LEU A 133 -20.80 38.52 -11.73
N ASP A 134 -21.56 38.95 -12.73
CA ASP A 134 -23.02 39.05 -12.62
C ASP A 134 -23.73 38.34 -13.77
N ALA A 135 -23.87 37.02 -13.65
CA ALA A 135 -24.82 36.27 -14.46
C ALA A 135 -25.38 35.10 -13.65
N ALA A 136 -26.61 35.28 -13.14
CA ALA A 136 -27.41 34.21 -12.58
C ALA A 136 -27.51 33.04 -13.59
N PRO A 137 -27.42 31.78 -13.14
CA PRO A 137 -27.42 30.65 -14.05
C PRO A 137 -28.74 30.59 -14.84
N SER A 138 -28.63 30.58 -16.17
CA SER A 138 -29.76 30.50 -17.11
C SER A 138 -30.71 29.34 -16.76
N LYS A 139 -32.03 29.59 -16.86
CA LYS A 139 -33.14 28.68 -16.53
C LYS A 139 -32.98 27.25 -17.11
N GLN A 140 -32.22 27.10 -18.20
CA GLN A 140 -31.95 25.81 -18.82
C GLN A 140 -30.96 24.94 -18.02
N ALA A 141 -29.99 25.54 -17.32
CA ALA A 141 -28.99 24.82 -16.52
C ALA A 141 -29.61 24.19 -15.26
N ILE A 142 -30.58 24.88 -14.64
CA ILE A 142 -31.31 24.39 -13.48
C ILE A 142 -32.18 23.18 -13.87
N LYS A 143 -32.89 23.27 -15.02
CA LYS A 143 -33.75 22.19 -15.53
C LYS A 143 -32.95 20.93 -15.90
N GLN A 144 -31.72 21.07 -16.41
CA GLN A 144 -30.86 19.93 -16.71
C GLN A 144 -30.26 19.28 -15.45
N LYS A 145 -29.95 20.08 -14.43
CA LYS A 145 -29.47 19.57 -13.13
C LYS A 145 -30.56 18.76 -12.42
N GLU A 146 -31.79 19.28 -12.40
CA GLU A 146 -32.95 18.60 -11.81
C GLU A 146 -33.32 17.32 -12.56
N LYS A 147 -33.29 17.32 -13.90
CA LYS A 147 -33.50 16.10 -14.70
C LYS A 147 -32.43 15.04 -14.44
N ARG A 148 -31.18 15.44 -14.15
CA ARG A 148 -30.07 14.52 -13.85
C ARG A 148 -30.17 13.96 -12.43
N GLU A 149 -30.65 14.73 -11.46
CA GLU A 149 -30.92 14.26 -10.09
C GLU A 149 -32.15 13.36 -10.05
N ALA A 150 -33.23 13.67 -10.76
CA ALA A 150 -34.41 12.81 -10.87
C ALA A 150 -34.09 11.44 -11.51
N ARG A 151 -33.20 11.40 -12.52
CA ARG A 151 -32.73 10.13 -13.11
C ARG A 151 -31.85 9.33 -12.14
N LYS A 152 -31.11 10.02 -11.26
CA LYS A 152 -30.26 9.37 -10.25
C LYS A 152 -31.08 8.83 -9.08
N ALA A 153 -32.15 9.53 -8.70
CA ALA A 153 -33.12 9.08 -7.70
C ALA A 153 -33.91 7.85 -8.18
N ARG A 154 -34.38 7.84 -9.44
CA ARG A 154 -35.06 6.65 -10.01
C ARG A 154 -34.17 5.42 -10.09
N LYS A 155 -32.86 5.59 -10.34
CA LYS A 155 -31.91 4.47 -10.40
C LYS A 155 -31.48 3.94 -9.02
N ALA A 156 -31.76 4.68 -7.95
CA ALA A 156 -31.50 4.27 -6.58
C ALA A 156 -32.69 3.50 -5.97
N ASP A 157 -33.91 3.76 -6.44
CA ASP A 157 -35.14 3.10 -5.99
C ASP A 157 -35.37 1.71 -6.62
N GLU A 158 -34.71 1.42 -7.75
CA GLU A 158 -34.81 0.15 -8.48
C GLU A 158 -33.90 -0.99 -7.93
N ARG A 159 -33.34 -0.83 -6.72
CA ARG A 159 -32.47 -1.84 -6.07
C ARG A 159 -33.02 -2.44 -4.77
N THR A 160 -34.25 -2.12 -4.39
CA THR A 160 -34.88 -2.67 -3.18
C THR A 160 -36.35 -3.07 -3.43
N GLY A 161 -36.56 -4.37 -3.65
CA GLY A 161 -37.83 -5.12 -3.58
C GLY A 161 -38.39 -5.57 -4.95
N ASP A 162 -38.90 -6.79 -5.19
CA ASP A 162 -39.12 -8.05 -4.46
C ASP A 162 -39.80 -9.03 -5.49
N THR A 163 -39.48 -10.33 -5.69
CA THR A 163 -40.19 -11.57 -5.24
C THR A 163 -39.93 -12.74 -6.25
N SER A 164 -39.37 -13.92 -5.90
CA SER A 164 -39.94 -15.28 -5.57
C SER A 164 -40.52 -16.11 -6.78
N PRO A 165 -40.77 -17.47 -6.79
CA PRO A 165 -40.66 -18.56 -5.77
C PRO A 165 -40.14 -20.01 -6.19
N THR A 166 -39.54 -20.78 -5.23
CA THR A 166 -39.58 -22.27 -4.88
C THR A 166 -39.42 -23.45 -5.89
N PRO A 167 -39.20 -24.75 -5.48
CA PRO A 167 -38.37 -25.44 -4.45
C PRO A 167 -37.68 -26.78 -4.99
N PRO A 168 -37.30 -27.81 -4.19
CA PRO A 168 -36.32 -27.92 -3.10
C PRO A 168 -35.16 -28.92 -3.41
N THR A 169 -33.98 -28.77 -2.80
CA THR A 169 -33.16 -29.95 -2.46
C THR A 169 -32.49 -29.74 -1.11
N THR A 170 -32.92 -30.58 -0.18
CA THR A 170 -32.47 -30.79 1.19
C THR A 170 -31.02 -31.25 1.26
N THR A 171 -30.21 -30.57 2.07
CA THR A 171 -29.12 -31.18 2.86
C THR A 171 -28.76 -30.23 4.02
N PRO A 172 -28.38 -30.79 5.18
CA PRO A 172 -28.69 -30.17 6.47
C PRO A 172 -27.74 -29.03 6.81
N ARG A 173 -28.32 -27.86 7.06
CA ARG A 173 -27.66 -26.77 7.77
C ARG A 173 -27.38 -27.24 9.19
N ALA A 174 -26.10 -27.48 9.49
CA ALA A 174 -25.67 -27.77 10.85
C ALA A 174 -26.21 -26.70 11.81
N PRO A 175 -26.77 -27.11 12.96
CA PRO A 175 -27.33 -26.18 13.92
C PRO A 175 -26.25 -25.18 14.36
N PHE A 176 -26.62 -23.90 14.40
CA PHE A 176 -25.85 -22.90 15.13
C PHE A 176 -25.95 -23.25 16.61
N VAL A 177 -25.04 -24.11 17.05
CA VAL A 177 -24.77 -24.35 18.46
C VAL A 177 -24.07 -23.10 18.98
N SER A 178 -24.85 -22.23 19.61
CA SER A 178 -24.34 -21.14 20.43
C SER A 178 -23.63 -21.80 21.61
N THR A 179 -22.30 -21.79 21.64
CA THR A 179 -21.46 -22.47 22.66
C THR A 179 -21.57 -21.83 24.06
N GLY A 180 -22.63 -21.04 24.33
CA GLY A 180 -22.89 -20.34 25.60
C GLY A 180 -21.96 -19.17 25.91
N ASP A 181 -20.89 -18.98 25.12
CA ASP A 181 -19.78 -18.08 25.44
C ASP A 181 -19.56 -17.03 24.33
N PRO A 182 -19.77 -15.72 24.61
CA PRO A 182 -19.72 -14.67 23.58
C PRO A 182 -18.35 -14.50 22.91
N GLU A 183 -17.27 -14.98 23.55
CA GLU A 183 -15.93 -14.99 22.98
C GLU A 183 -15.72 -16.11 21.96
N LYS A 184 -16.29 -17.30 22.21
CA LYS A 184 -16.21 -18.45 21.30
C LYS A 184 -17.00 -18.18 20.03
N ASP A 185 -18.17 -17.57 20.13
CA ASP A 185 -19.00 -17.20 18.97
C ASP A 185 -18.32 -16.18 18.04
N LYS A 186 -17.60 -15.21 18.61
CA LYS A 186 -16.80 -14.26 17.81
C LYS A 186 -15.66 -14.97 17.09
N LYS A 187 -14.97 -15.91 17.74
CA LYS A 187 -13.92 -16.72 17.13
C LYS A 187 -14.48 -17.60 16.01
N ILE A 188 -15.62 -18.26 16.23
CA ILE A 188 -16.32 -19.07 15.22
C ILE A 188 -16.72 -18.22 14.00
N LYS A 189 -17.25 -17.01 14.20
CA LYS A 189 -17.58 -16.10 13.08
C LYS A 189 -16.34 -15.68 12.29
N ASN A 190 -15.24 -15.38 12.98
CA ASN A 190 -13.96 -15.02 12.34
C ASN A 190 -13.36 -16.19 11.55
N LEU A 191 -13.40 -17.40 12.09
CA LEU A 191 -12.93 -18.62 11.42
C LEU A 191 -13.78 -18.95 10.18
N ASN A 192 -15.11 -18.89 10.29
CA ASN A 192 -16.00 -19.07 9.14
C ASN A 192 -15.72 -18.05 8.02
N LYS A 193 -15.43 -16.79 8.37
CA LYS A 193 -15.06 -15.78 7.39
C LYS A 193 -13.75 -16.11 6.68
N LYS A 194 -12.72 -16.54 7.42
CA LYS A 194 -11.44 -16.98 6.84
C LYS A 194 -11.61 -18.17 5.91
N LEU A 195 -12.43 -19.16 6.29
CA LEU A 195 -12.74 -20.32 5.45
C LEU A 195 -13.45 -19.91 4.15
N SER A 196 -14.43 -18.99 4.21
CA SER A 196 -15.10 -18.49 2.99
C SER A 196 -14.14 -17.75 2.05
N ASP A 197 -13.17 -17.02 2.58
CA ASP A 197 -12.15 -16.35 1.77
C ASP A 197 -11.19 -17.37 1.13
N ILE A 198 -10.85 -18.45 1.83
CA ILE A 198 -10.04 -19.56 1.29
C ILE A 198 -10.81 -20.30 0.19
N ASP A 199 -12.10 -20.57 0.36
CA ASP A 199 -12.93 -21.18 -0.70
C ASP A 199 -12.94 -20.36 -1.99
N LYS A 200 -13.00 -19.03 -1.88
CA LYS A 200 -12.86 -18.13 -3.04
C LYS A 200 -11.47 -18.21 -3.67
N LEU A 201 -10.41 -18.37 -2.87
CA LEU A 201 -9.06 -18.58 -3.39
C LEU A 201 -8.96 -19.93 -4.11
N LYS A 202 -9.57 -21.00 -3.58
CA LYS A 202 -9.67 -22.30 -4.25
C LYS A 202 -10.43 -22.22 -5.58
N GLN A 203 -11.55 -21.49 -5.63
CA GLN A 203 -12.29 -21.25 -6.87
C GLN A 203 -11.45 -20.48 -7.91
N GLN A 204 -10.67 -19.48 -7.46
CA GLN A 204 -9.75 -18.76 -8.35
C GLN A 204 -8.61 -19.65 -8.86
N LYS A 205 -8.09 -20.55 -8.02
CA LYS A 205 -7.12 -21.58 -8.43
C LYS A 205 -7.70 -22.50 -9.52
N ALA A 206 -8.94 -22.96 -9.31
CA ALA A 206 -9.65 -23.82 -10.24
C ALA A 206 -9.99 -23.10 -11.56
N ALA A 207 -10.25 -21.80 -11.51
CA ALA A 207 -10.43 -20.95 -12.69
C ALA A 207 -9.13 -20.66 -13.47
N GLY A 208 -8.01 -21.30 -13.11
CA GLY A 208 -6.72 -21.17 -13.80
C GLY A 208 -5.99 -19.86 -13.51
N LYS A 209 -6.42 -19.09 -12.50
CA LYS A 209 -5.72 -17.87 -12.09
C LYS A 209 -4.47 -18.23 -11.30
N GLN A 210 -3.32 -17.69 -11.70
CA GLN A 210 -2.06 -17.90 -10.99
C GLN A 210 -2.13 -17.24 -9.61
N LEU A 211 -2.12 -18.05 -8.55
CA LEU A 211 -2.14 -17.57 -7.17
C LEU A 211 -0.70 -17.35 -6.68
N GLU A 212 -0.49 -16.28 -5.92
CA GLU A 212 0.79 -16.01 -5.27
C GLU A 212 1.09 -17.06 -4.18
N LEU A 213 2.37 -17.29 -3.89
CA LEU A 213 2.83 -18.27 -2.89
C LEU A 213 2.17 -18.07 -1.51
N ASN A 214 1.87 -16.82 -1.14
CA ASN A 214 1.17 -16.47 0.09
C ASN A 214 -0.29 -16.97 0.11
N GLN A 215 -0.98 -16.98 -1.03
CA GLN A 215 -2.37 -17.45 -1.15
C GLN A 215 -2.44 -18.98 -1.13
N LEU A 216 -1.45 -19.65 -1.72
CA LEU A 216 -1.29 -21.10 -1.61
C LEU A 216 -1.08 -21.53 -0.15
N ALA A 217 -0.21 -20.83 0.58
CA ALA A 217 -0.02 -21.09 2.01
C ALA A 217 -1.29 -20.89 2.85
N LYS A 218 -2.21 -20.00 2.44
CA LYS A 218 -3.52 -19.84 3.10
C LYS A 218 -4.47 -21.01 2.82
N ILE A 219 -4.42 -21.57 1.60
CA ILE A 219 -5.17 -22.77 1.23
C ILE A 219 -4.65 -23.97 2.02
N ASP A 220 -3.33 -24.10 2.19
CA ASP A 220 -2.74 -25.22 2.94
C ASP A 220 -3.10 -25.16 4.44
N ASN A 221 -3.23 -23.95 5.01
CA ASN A 221 -3.65 -23.74 6.40
C ASN A 221 -5.15 -23.98 6.65
N GLU A 222 -5.96 -24.25 5.63
CA GLU A 222 -7.40 -24.47 5.77
C GLU A 222 -7.73 -25.64 6.71
N ALA A 223 -6.97 -26.74 6.61
CA ALA A 223 -7.19 -27.91 7.44
C ALA A 223 -7.04 -27.59 8.94
N ALA A 224 -6.06 -26.75 9.30
CA ALA A 224 -5.85 -26.30 10.67
C ALA A 224 -7.02 -25.42 11.15
N LEU A 225 -7.53 -24.52 10.30
CA LEU A 225 -8.68 -23.67 10.64
C LEU A 225 -9.97 -24.47 10.82
N LEU A 226 -10.17 -25.55 10.06
CA LEU A 226 -11.30 -26.47 10.22
C LEU A 226 -11.23 -27.23 11.54
N GLN A 227 -10.04 -27.67 11.95
CA GLN A 227 -9.82 -28.32 13.25
C GLN A 227 -10.09 -27.35 14.40
N GLU A 228 -9.58 -26.11 14.33
CA GLU A 228 -9.83 -25.08 15.36
C GLU A 228 -11.33 -24.76 15.46
N LEU A 229 -12.02 -24.68 14.32
CA LEU A 229 -13.47 -24.46 14.27
C LEU A 229 -14.23 -25.65 14.89
N ALA A 230 -13.80 -26.88 14.63
CA ALA A 230 -14.40 -28.07 15.24
C ALA A 230 -14.19 -28.09 16.75
N GLN A 231 -12.99 -27.74 17.23
CA GLN A 231 -12.67 -27.67 18.65
C GLN A 231 -13.48 -26.59 19.39
N LEU A 232 -13.81 -25.48 18.73
CA LEU A 232 -14.63 -24.42 19.31
C LEU A 232 -16.14 -24.72 19.29
N LYS A 233 -16.57 -25.68 18.47
CA LYS A 233 -17.96 -26.15 18.39
C LYS A 233 -18.27 -27.32 19.33
N LEU A 234 -17.24 -27.95 19.88
CA LEU A 234 -17.35 -29.00 20.91
C LEU A 234 -17.52 -28.37 22.30
#